data_AF-A0A9W9CEY5-F1
#
_entry.id   AF-A0A9W9CEY5-F1
#
_cell.length_a   1.000
_cell.length_b   1.000
_cell.length_c   1.000
_cell.angle_alpha   90.00
_cell.angle_beta   90.00
_cell.angle_gamma   90.00
#
_symmetry.space_group_name_H-M   'P 1'
#
loop_
_entity.id
_entity.type
_entity.pdbx_description
1 polymer ?
#
loop_
_entity_poly.entity_id
_entity_poly.type
_entity_poly.pdbx_seq_one_letter_code
_entity_poly.pdbx_strand_id
1 'polypeptide(L)'
;MNVNRPADSFMVFPGMKPTYTEDPNRPGEKRLPGFSWLPNRVRHLFISMLGEFVGTALFLTFAFAATQVANTPPNQTVDSPASTSTLLYISLAFGFSLLVNVWIFFRISGGLFNPAVSVALALIGAIGWAKAFLLILAQIVGAITAAAVVSGLLPGPLAVRTRLSSGVSVTRGVFIEALCTAELIFAIFMLAAEKHRATFIAPIGIGLALFIAELAAVFFTGGSLNPARSFGPDVVLGRFDGYHWIYWIGPLLGAIIAVLFYRLIKLLEYETANPGADDDGRETRYDDRYAEEEAGGSRRAGKSYAHAHREESCSLLIGP
;
A
#
# COMPACT_ATOMS: atom_id res chain seq x y z
N MET A 1 24.33 -4.22 -2.41
CA MET A 1 24.21 -2.99 -3.23
C MET A 1 23.41 -1.96 -2.42
N ASN A 2 24.07 -0.99 -1.78
CA ASN A 2 23.38 0.01 -0.95
C ASN A 2 22.98 1.20 -1.83
N VAL A 3 21.75 1.23 -2.34
CA VAL A 3 21.26 2.28 -3.26
C VAL A 3 21.36 3.69 -2.65
N ASN A 4 21.46 3.80 -1.32
CA ASN A 4 21.65 5.09 -0.63
C ASN A 4 23.06 5.68 -0.84
N ARG A 5 24.02 4.86 -1.27
CA ARG A 5 25.29 5.26 -1.89
C ARG A 5 25.28 4.74 -3.33
N PRO A 6 24.73 5.48 -4.31
CA PRO A 6 24.91 5.10 -5.70
C PRO A 6 26.40 4.90 -5.98
N ALA A 7 26.74 3.90 -6.79
CA ALA A 7 28.11 3.76 -7.27
C ALA A 7 28.53 5.12 -7.86
N ASP A 8 29.77 5.54 -7.60
CA ASP A 8 30.32 6.80 -8.15
C ASP A 8 30.27 6.83 -9.69
N SER A 9 29.95 5.69 -10.31
CA SER A 9 29.65 5.53 -11.71
C SER A 9 28.37 4.72 -11.91
N PHE A 10 27.22 5.39 -12.03
CA PHE A 10 26.06 4.82 -12.71
C PHE A 10 25.45 5.86 -13.65
N MET A 11 26.02 5.91 -14.85
CA MET A 11 25.54 6.66 -16.01
C MET A 11 25.33 8.16 -15.75
N VAL A 12 26.41 8.87 -15.42
CA VAL A 12 26.48 10.33 -15.52
C VAL A 12 26.75 10.65 -17.00
N PHE A 13 25.76 11.17 -17.72
CA PHE A 13 26.03 11.78 -19.03
C PHE A 13 27.08 12.90 -18.85
N PRO A 14 28.07 13.02 -19.75
CA PRO A 14 29.14 14.01 -19.60
C PRO A 14 28.59 15.41 -19.28
N GLY A 15 28.89 15.94 -18.08
CA GLY A 15 28.45 17.28 -17.63
C GLY A 15 27.45 17.33 -16.46
N MET A 16 26.87 16.21 -16.01
CA MET A 16 25.89 16.18 -14.92
C MET A 16 26.54 15.96 -13.53
N LYS A 17 27.16 16.98 -12.93
CA LYS A 17 27.58 16.90 -11.51
C LYS A 17 26.40 17.20 -10.57
N PRO A 18 26.10 16.36 -9.56
CA PRO A 18 25.08 16.67 -8.55
C PRO A 18 25.41 18.00 -7.86
N THR A 19 24.53 18.99 -7.97
CA THR A 19 24.66 20.26 -7.23
C THR A 19 24.17 20.08 -5.79
N TYR A 20 25.07 20.37 -4.84
CA TYR A 20 24.78 20.40 -3.41
C TYR A 20 24.20 21.76 -3.01
N THR A 21 23.32 21.81 -2.02
CA THR A 21 22.92 23.06 -1.36
C THR A 21 23.84 23.31 -0.16
N GLU A 22 24.34 24.53 -0.04
CA GLU A 22 25.38 24.96 0.92
C GLU A 22 24.84 25.20 2.36
N ASP A 23 24.10 24.25 2.95
CA ASP A 23 23.75 24.27 4.38
C ASP A 23 24.34 23.04 5.09
N PRO A 24 25.37 23.20 5.96
CA PRO A 24 26.01 22.10 6.66
C PRO A 24 25.11 21.38 7.70
N ASN A 25 24.03 22.03 8.16
CA ASN A 25 23.14 21.49 9.19
C ASN A 25 21.87 20.86 8.62
N ARG A 26 21.60 21.06 7.32
CA ARG A 26 20.45 20.49 6.60
C ARG A 26 20.90 20.13 5.19
N PRO A 27 21.51 18.94 4.98
CA PRO A 27 21.87 18.53 3.62
C PRO A 27 20.61 18.51 2.77
N GLY A 28 20.53 19.40 1.78
CA GLY A 28 19.37 19.49 0.90
C GLY A 28 19.15 18.19 0.13
N GLU A 29 17.90 17.94 -0.23
CA GLU A 29 17.53 16.77 -1.01
C GLU A 29 18.34 16.71 -2.31
N LYS A 30 18.97 15.57 -2.59
CA LYS A 30 19.76 15.35 -3.81
C LYS A 30 18.93 15.71 -5.05
N ARG A 31 19.46 16.58 -5.93
CA ARG A 31 18.79 17.01 -7.16
C ARG A 31 19.51 16.47 -8.40
N LEU A 32 18.75 16.02 -9.39
CA LEU A 32 19.29 15.76 -10.71
C LEU A 32 19.72 17.09 -11.36
N PRO A 33 20.92 17.15 -11.95
CA PRO A 33 21.38 18.33 -12.69
C PRO A 33 20.37 18.70 -13.78
N GLY A 34 20.00 19.98 -13.88
CA GLY A 34 19.00 20.49 -14.83
C GLY A 34 17.54 20.51 -14.36
N PHE A 35 17.21 19.87 -13.23
CA PHE A 35 15.84 19.85 -12.65
C PHE A 35 15.72 20.68 -11.37
N SER A 36 16.71 21.50 -11.04
CA SER A 36 16.71 22.34 -9.84
C SER A 36 15.63 23.41 -9.81
N TRP A 37 15.09 23.79 -10.99
CA TRP A 37 14.03 24.78 -11.15
C TRP A 37 12.62 24.25 -10.83
N LEU A 38 12.43 22.92 -10.81
CA LEU A 38 11.11 22.33 -10.61
C LEU A 38 10.69 22.42 -9.13
N PRO A 39 9.50 23.00 -8.81
CA PRO A 39 9.03 23.04 -7.43
C PRO A 39 8.84 21.64 -6.83
N ASN A 40 9.24 21.44 -5.58
CA ASN A 40 9.16 20.14 -4.89
C ASN A 40 7.75 19.53 -4.91
N ARG A 41 6.71 20.35 -4.79
CA ARG A 41 5.30 19.89 -4.86
C ARG A 41 4.99 19.23 -6.20
N VAL A 42 5.39 19.86 -7.31
CA VAL A 42 5.17 19.34 -8.67
C VAL A 42 5.98 18.06 -8.87
N ARG A 43 7.23 18.04 -8.41
CA ARG A 43 8.09 16.85 -8.47
C ARG A 43 7.49 15.66 -7.71
N HIS A 44 7.04 15.86 -6.46
CA HIS A 44 6.47 14.78 -5.65
C HIS A 44 5.18 14.24 -6.23
N LEU A 45 4.36 15.12 -6.80
CA LEU A 45 3.15 14.74 -7.52
C LEU A 45 3.48 13.91 -8.76
N PHE A 46 4.46 14.35 -9.56
CA PHE A 46 4.94 13.58 -10.72
C PHE A 46 5.49 12.21 -10.33
N ILE A 47 6.31 12.11 -9.27
CA ILE A 47 6.82 10.83 -8.75
C ILE A 47 5.66 9.93 -8.33
N SER A 48 4.66 10.48 -7.62
CA SER A 48 3.49 9.71 -7.19
C SER A 48 2.67 9.23 -8.39
N MET A 49 2.43 10.08 -9.39
CA MET A 49 1.72 9.72 -10.62
C MET A 49 2.45 8.63 -11.41
N LEU A 50 3.77 8.73 -11.54
CA LEU A 50 4.58 7.72 -12.20
C LEU A 50 4.54 6.38 -11.45
N GLY A 51 4.63 6.42 -10.12
CA GLY A 51 4.48 5.23 -9.27
C GLY A 51 3.11 4.57 -9.42
N GLU A 52 2.04 5.36 -9.43
CA GLU A 52 0.68 4.85 -9.64
C GLU A 52 0.46 4.30 -11.05
N PHE A 53 0.98 4.95 -12.08
CA PHE A 53 0.89 4.46 -13.46
C PHE A 53 1.61 3.11 -13.61
N VAL A 54 2.90 3.07 -13.29
CA VAL A 54 3.73 1.86 -13.47
C VAL A 54 3.25 0.74 -12.56
N GLY A 55 2.96 1.05 -11.30
CA GLY A 55 2.53 0.04 -10.34
C GLY A 55 1.13 -0.51 -10.66
N THR A 56 0.18 0.31 -11.11
CA THR A 56 -1.14 -0.18 -11.59
C THR A 56 -0.97 -1.03 -12.85
N ALA A 57 -0.11 -0.60 -13.79
CA ALA A 57 0.17 -1.35 -15.00
C ALA A 57 0.76 -2.72 -14.67
N LEU A 58 1.75 -2.81 -13.78
CA LEU A 58 2.36 -4.08 -13.38
C LEU A 58 1.37 -4.97 -12.60
N PHE A 59 0.69 -4.42 -11.59
CA PHE A 59 -0.32 -5.13 -10.82
C PHE A 59 -1.36 -5.79 -11.75
N LEU A 60 -1.97 -5.00 -12.62
CA LEU A 60 -3.02 -5.50 -13.49
C LEU A 60 -2.48 -6.36 -14.64
N THR A 61 -1.25 -6.15 -15.11
CA THR A 61 -0.66 -7.02 -16.16
C THR A 61 -0.56 -8.46 -15.66
N PHE A 62 0.00 -8.69 -14.46
CA PHE A 62 0.12 -10.03 -13.91
C PHE A 62 -1.23 -10.65 -13.53
N ALA A 63 -2.15 -9.84 -12.97
CA ALA A 63 -3.49 -10.32 -12.62
C ALA A 63 -4.32 -10.68 -13.87
N PHE A 64 -4.29 -9.84 -14.91
CA PHE A 64 -4.95 -10.11 -16.19
C PHE A 64 -4.30 -11.27 -16.95
N ALA A 65 -2.98 -11.38 -16.96
CA ALA A 65 -2.29 -12.51 -17.59
C ALA A 65 -2.73 -13.84 -16.96
N ALA A 66 -2.78 -13.92 -15.63
CA ALA A 66 -3.29 -15.09 -14.92
C ALA A 66 -4.77 -15.35 -15.24
N THR A 67 -5.62 -14.31 -15.26
CA THR A 67 -7.02 -14.45 -15.64
C THR A 67 -7.18 -14.98 -17.07
N GLN A 68 -6.37 -14.50 -18.01
CA GLN A 68 -6.36 -14.99 -19.39
C GLN A 68 -5.99 -16.48 -19.45
N VAL A 69 -4.96 -16.91 -18.71
CA VAL A 69 -4.57 -18.32 -18.60
C VAL A 69 -5.70 -19.17 -18.03
N ALA A 70 -6.36 -18.69 -16.97
CA ALA A 70 -7.44 -19.39 -16.30
C ALA A 70 -8.70 -19.54 -17.18
N ASN A 71 -8.96 -18.55 -18.04
CA ASN A 71 -10.14 -18.48 -18.91
C ASN A 71 -9.91 -19.00 -20.33
N THR A 72 -8.67 -19.40 -20.68
CA THR A 72 -8.34 -19.95 -22.01
C THR A 72 -7.73 -21.36 -21.95
N PRO A 73 -8.32 -22.32 -21.22
CA PRO A 73 -7.77 -23.68 -21.18
C PRO A 73 -7.95 -24.39 -22.53
N PRO A 74 -6.99 -25.22 -22.98
CA PRO A 74 -6.99 -25.85 -24.31
C PRO A 74 -8.22 -26.69 -24.67
N ASN A 75 -8.97 -27.16 -23.66
CA ASN A 75 -10.06 -28.14 -23.80
C ASN A 75 -11.40 -27.65 -23.21
N GLN A 76 -11.62 -26.33 -23.06
CA GLN A 76 -12.93 -25.85 -22.58
C GLN A 76 -14.00 -26.07 -23.64
N THR A 77 -15.00 -26.90 -23.33
CA THR A 77 -16.29 -26.87 -24.01
C THR A 77 -17.03 -25.60 -23.56
N VAL A 78 -17.76 -24.97 -24.49
CA VAL A 78 -18.30 -23.60 -24.40
C VAL A 78 -19.22 -23.35 -23.17
N ASP A 79 -19.66 -24.39 -22.47
CA ASP A 79 -20.62 -24.31 -21.35
C ASP A 79 -20.10 -24.88 -20.01
N SER A 80 -18.79 -25.06 -19.83
CA SER A 80 -18.27 -25.51 -18.54
C SER A 80 -18.36 -24.40 -17.49
N PRO A 81 -19.11 -24.57 -16.38
CA PRO A 81 -19.12 -23.57 -15.30
C PRO A 81 -17.71 -23.40 -14.71
N ALA A 82 -17.38 -22.18 -14.29
CA ALA A 82 -16.08 -21.89 -13.68
C ALA A 82 -15.85 -22.83 -12.48
N SER A 83 -14.79 -23.63 -12.54
CA SER A 83 -14.44 -24.52 -11.43
C SER A 83 -13.92 -23.69 -10.26
N THR A 84 -14.07 -24.21 -9.05
CA THR A 84 -13.48 -23.61 -7.84
C THR A 84 -11.97 -23.46 -7.95
N SER A 85 -11.28 -24.33 -8.70
CA SER A 85 -9.85 -24.21 -9.00
C SER A 85 -9.53 -22.99 -9.88
N THR A 86 -10.33 -22.70 -10.91
CA THR A 86 -10.19 -21.49 -11.73
C THR A 86 -10.42 -20.24 -10.88
N LEU A 87 -11.47 -20.23 -10.06
CA LEU A 87 -11.77 -19.11 -9.15
C LEU A 87 -10.64 -18.87 -8.15
N LEU A 88 -10.12 -19.93 -7.53
CA LEU A 88 -8.97 -19.86 -6.62
C LEU A 88 -7.72 -19.31 -7.33
N TYR A 89 -7.42 -19.79 -8.53
CA TYR A 89 -6.28 -19.35 -9.31
C TYR A 89 -6.34 -17.86 -9.63
N ILE A 90 -7.49 -17.37 -10.12
CA ILE A 90 -7.70 -15.95 -10.41
C ILE A 90 -7.56 -15.11 -9.13
N SER A 91 -8.24 -15.52 -8.05
CA SER A 91 -8.22 -14.79 -6.79
C SER A 91 -6.81 -14.68 -6.22
N LEU A 92 -6.06 -15.78 -6.22
CA LEU A 92 -4.67 -15.82 -5.77
C LEU A 92 -3.81 -14.86 -6.60
N ALA A 93 -3.97 -14.86 -7.92
CA ALA A 93 -3.20 -14.01 -8.81
C ALA A 93 -3.47 -12.52 -8.56
N PHE A 94 -4.73 -12.10 -8.40
CA PHE A 94 -5.06 -10.72 -8.07
C PHE A 94 -4.49 -10.31 -6.71
N GLY A 95 -4.75 -11.09 -5.66
CA GLY A 95 -4.27 -10.75 -4.31
C GLY A 95 -2.74 -10.68 -4.20
N PHE A 96 -2.02 -11.67 -4.74
CA PHE A 96 -0.56 -11.68 -4.69
C PHE A 96 0.08 -10.69 -5.66
N SER A 97 -0.52 -10.44 -6.82
CA SER A 97 -0.04 -9.38 -7.72
C SER A 97 -0.15 -8.01 -7.06
N LEU A 98 -1.28 -7.73 -6.36
CA LEU A 98 -1.43 -6.51 -5.59
C LEU A 98 -0.38 -6.45 -4.48
N LEU A 99 -0.27 -7.49 -3.66
CA LEU A 99 0.72 -7.58 -2.58
C LEU A 99 2.12 -7.16 -3.04
N VAL A 100 2.63 -7.84 -4.08
CA VAL A 100 4.00 -7.64 -4.57
C VAL A 100 4.19 -6.21 -5.05
N ASN A 101 3.26 -5.70 -5.86
CA ASN A 101 3.39 -4.36 -6.42
C ASN A 101 3.19 -3.27 -5.35
N VAL A 102 2.27 -3.45 -4.41
CA VAL A 102 2.14 -2.50 -3.29
C VAL A 102 3.44 -2.49 -2.50
N TRP A 103 4.06 -3.64 -2.23
CA TRP A 103 5.35 -3.71 -1.52
C TRP A 103 6.46 -2.95 -2.24
N ILE A 104 6.55 -3.08 -3.57
CA ILE A 104 7.57 -2.41 -4.40
C ILE A 104 7.36 -0.89 -4.40
N PHE A 105 6.12 -0.43 -4.56
CA PHE A 105 5.79 0.97 -4.79
C PHE A 105 5.32 1.73 -3.54
N PHE A 106 5.23 1.06 -2.39
CA PHE A 106 4.74 1.63 -1.13
C PHE A 106 5.42 2.95 -0.78
N ARG A 107 6.74 3.01 -1.01
CA ARG A 107 7.59 4.18 -0.71
C ARG A 107 7.65 5.22 -1.83
N ILE A 108 7.06 4.95 -2.99
CA ILE A 108 7.08 5.83 -4.16
C ILE A 108 5.80 6.66 -4.21
N SER A 109 4.64 5.99 -4.26
CA SER A 109 3.32 6.64 -4.35
C SER A 109 2.41 6.33 -3.17
N GLY A 110 2.72 5.29 -2.40
CA GLY A 110 1.80 4.65 -1.45
C GLY A 110 1.21 3.34 -1.98
N GLY A 111 1.33 3.07 -3.29
CA GLY A 111 0.82 1.86 -3.94
C GLY A 111 -0.71 1.75 -3.87
N LEU A 112 -1.44 2.77 -4.32
CA LEU A 112 -2.91 2.81 -4.19
C LEU A 112 -3.59 1.94 -5.26
N PHE A 113 -3.16 2.09 -6.51
CA PHE A 113 -3.53 1.29 -7.69
C PHE A 113 -5.02 1.13 -7.98
N ASN A 114 -5.86 1.93 -7.33
CA ASN A 114 -7.30 1.79 -7.35
C ASN A 114 -7.96 3.17 -7.15
N PRO A 115 -8.84 3.61 -8.07
CA PRO A 115 -9.56 4.86 -7.91
C PRO A 115 -10.42 4.94 -6.64
N ALA A 116 -11.07 3.84 -6.24
CA ALA A 116 -11.88 3.80 -5.02
C ALA A 116 -11.03 4.00 -3.75
N VAL A 117 -9.85 3.39 -3.70
CA VAL A 117 -8.87 3.60 -2.62
C VAL A 117 -8.39 5.05 -2.58
N SER A 118 -8.11 5.64 -3.75
CA SER A 118 -7.67 7.04 -3.85
C SER A 118 -8.74 8.01 -3.34
N VAL A 119 -10.02 7.77 -3.66
CA VAL A 119 -11.14 8.53 -3.13
C VAL A 119 -11.27 8.34 -1.62
N ALA A 120 -11.18 7.10 -1.13
CA ALA A 120 -11.31 6.80 0.30
C ALA A 120 -10.22 7.48 1.14
N LEU A 121 -8.97 7.44 0.68
CA LEU A 121 -7.86 8.15 1.32
C LEU A 121 -8.04 9.67 1.29
N ALA A 122 -8.63 10.22 0.23
CA ALA A 122 -8.99 11.65 0.20
C ALA A 122 -10.11 11.99 1.19
N LEU A 123 -11.11 11.11 1.33
CA LEU A 123 -12.22 11.29 2.28
C LEU A 123 -11.76 11.30 3.73
N ILE A 124 -10.74 10.51 4.11
CA ILE A 124 -10.18 10.54 5.46
C ILE A 124 -9.08 11.60 5.65
N GLY A 125 -8.75 12.38 4.60
CA GLY A 125 -7.73 13.43 4.65
C GLY A 125 -6.29 12.93 4.57
N ALA A 126 -6.06 11.66 4.25
CA ALA A 126 -4.71 11.09 4.10
C ALA A 126 -4.01 11.59 2.82
N ILE A 127 -4.76 11.96 1.78
CA ILE A 127 -4.24 12.64 0.58
C ILE A 127 -5.16 13.79 0.17
N GLY A 128 -4.61 14.84 -0.45
CA GLY A 128 -5.41 15.94 -0.98
C GLY A 128 -6.17 15.56 -2.26
N TRP A 129 -7.37 16.13 -2.47
CA TRP A 129 -8.24 15.84 -3.62
C TRP A 129 -7.58 16.04 -4.98
N ALA A 130 -6.77 17.09 -5.15
CA ALA A 130 -6.05 17.32 -6.40
C ALA A 130 -5.02 16.20 -6.70
N LYS A 131 -4.33 15.71 -5.67
CA LYS A 131 -3.43 14.55 -5.81
C LYS A 131 -4.26 13.31 -6.14
N ALA A 132 -5.34 13.03 -5.41
CA ALA A 132 -6.20 11.88 -5.65
C ALA A 132 -6.71 11.84 -7.10
N PHE A 133 -7.21 12.96 -7.62
CA PHE A 133 -7.65 13.06 -9.01
C PHE A 133 -6.56 12.68 -10.01
N LEU A 134 -5.34 13.21 -9.84
CA LEU A 134 -4.23 12.91 -10.75
C LEU A 134 -3.74 11.47 -10.63
N LEU A 135 -3.79 10.87 -9.44
CA LEU A 135 -3.48 9.45 -9.25
C LEU A 135 -4.54 8.57 -9.93
N ILE A 136 -5.82 8.94 -9.86
CA ILE A 136 -6.91 8.23 -10.56
C ILE A 136 -6.67 8.20 -12.06
N LEU A 137 -6.28 9.33 -12.66
CA LEU A 137 -5.93 9.38 -14.08
C LEU A 137 -4.75 8.45 -14.41
N ALA A 138 -3.69 8.47 -13.58
CA ALA A 138 -2.55 7.59 -13.76
C ALA A 138 -2.93 6.11 -13.65
N GLN A 139 -3.80 5.74 -12.71
CA GLN A 139 -4.30 4.38 -12.52
C GLN A 139 -5.13 3.90 -13.72
N ILE A 140 -6.02 4.75 -14.24
CA ILE A 140 -6.83 4.44 -15.43
C ILE A 140 -5.93 4.17 -16.63
N VAL A 141 -4.95 5.05 -16.89
CA VAL A 141 -4.00 4.86 -17.99
C VAL A 141 -3.13 3.61 -17.78
N GLY A 142 -2.73 3.33 -16.54
CA GLY A 142 -2.01 2.11 -16.18
C GLY A 142 -2.83 0.85 -16.45
N ALA A 143 -4.12 0.85 -16.13
CA ALA A 143 -5.01 -0.28 -16.37
C ALA A 143 -5.29 -0.54 -17.86
N ILE A 144 -5.46 0.52 -18.66
CA ILE A 144 -5.56 0.41 -20.12
C ILE A 144 -4.26 -0.19 -20.68
N THR A 145 -3.11 0.28 -20.20
CA THR A 145 -1.79 -0.24 -20.60
C THR A 145 -1.66 -1.72 -20.26
N ALA A 146 -2.04 -2.14 -19.04
CA ALA A 146 -2.01 -3.54 -18.63
C ALA A 146 -2.88 -4.44 -19.53
N ALA A 147 -4.12 -4.02 -19.80
CA ALA A 147 -5.02 -4.77 -20.66
C ALA A 147 -4.49 -4.88 -22.10
N ALA A 148 -3.92 -3.80 -22.64
CA ALA A 148 -3.33 -3.78 -23.98
C ALA A 148 -2.09 -4.69 -24.06
N VAL A 149 -1.23 -4.68 -23.04
CA VAL A 149 -0.06 -5.56 -22.94
C VAL A 149 -0.49 -7.02 -22.94
N VAL A 150 -1.45 -7.40 -22.09
CA VAL A 150 -1.93 -8.79 -22.03
C VAL A 150 -2.60 -9.20 -23.34
N SER A 151 -3.42 -8.33 -23.95
CA SER A 151 -4.05 -8.61 -25.24
C SER A 151 -3.06 -8.73 -26.40
N GLY A 152 -1.93 -8.02 -26.35
CA GLY A 152 -0.91 -8.06 -27.41
C GLY A 152 0.09 -9.21 -27.25
N LEU A 153 0.35 -9.64 -26.01
CA LEU A 153 1.35 -10.67 -25.71
C LEU A 153 0.78 -12.08 -25.65
N LEU A 154 -0.46 -12.25 -25.17
CA LEU A 154 -1.06 -13.58 -24.99
C LEU A 154 -1.99 -13.93 -26.15
N PRO A 155 -2.02 -15.20 -26.59
CA PRO A 155 -2.86 -15.62 -27.70
C PRO A 155 -4.34 -15.65 -27.33
N GLY A 156 -5.19 -15.47 -28.34
CA GLY A 156 -6.66 -15.53 -28.22
C GLY A 156 -7.29 -14.18 -27.87
N PRO A 157 -8.64 -14.10 -27.87
CA PRO A 157 -9.35 -12.89 -27.48
C PRO A 157 -9.15 -12.62 -25.98
N LEU A 158 -9.00 -11.33 -25.63
CA LEU A 158 -8.83 -10.92 -24.24
C LEU A 158 -10.09 -11.27 -23.41
N ALA A 159 -9.90 -12.12 -22.39
CA ALA A 159 -10.95 -12.75 -21.58
C ALA A 159 -10.81 -12.37 -20.09
N VAL A 160 -10.49 -11.10 -19.81
CA VAL A 160 -10.18 -10.60 -18.43
C VAL A 160 -11.18 -9.55 -17.93
N ARG A 161 -12.21 -9.24 -18.73
CA ARG A 161 -13.26 -8.26 -18.41
C ARG A 161 -14.07 -8.70 -17.20
N THR A 162 -14.51 -7.74 -16.39
CA THR A 162 -15.53 -7.98 -15.36
C THR A 162 -16.91 -8.05 -15.99
N ARG A 163 -17.69 -9.09 -15.68
CA ARG A 163 -19.06 -9.26 -16.15
C ARG A 163 -19.92 -9.89 -15.06
N LEU A 164 -21.21 -9.53 -15.06
CA LEU A 164 -22.18 -10.23 -14.23
C LEU A 164 -22.38 -11.66 -14.76
N SER A 165 -22.33 -12.63 -13.85
CA SER A 165 -22.73 -13.99 -14.17
C SER A 165 -24.23 -14.10 -14.40
N SER A 166 -24.63 -15.13 -15.16
CA SER A 166 -26.04 -15.41 -15.42
C SER A 166 -26.82 -15.55 -14.10
N GLY A 167 -27.97 -14.88 -14.00
CA GLY A 167 -28.81 -14.87 -12.80
C GLY A 167 -28.41 -13.86 -11.70
N VAL A 168 -27.29 -13.15 -11.86
CA VAL A 168 -26.92 -12.04 -10.95
C VAL A 168 -27.56 -10.74 -11.46
N SER A 169 -28.42 -10.13 -10.64
CA SER A 169 -29.01 -8.84 -10.97
C SER A 169 -28.02 -7.69 -10.81
N VAL A 170 -28.23 -6.60 -11.54
CA VAL A 170 -27.43 -5.36 -11.43
C VAL A 170 -27.33 -4.90 -9.97
N THR A 171 -28.43 -4.91 -9.24
CA THR A 171 -28.48 -4.54 -7.81
C THR A 171 -27.59 -5.44 -6.96
N ARG A 172 -27.65 -6.77 -7.14
CA ARG A 172 -26.76 -7.71 -6.43
C ARG A 172 -25.30 -7.41 -6.76
N GLY A 173 -25.00 -7.15 -8.02
CA GLY A 173 -23.66 -6.76 -8.46
C GLY A 173 -23.12 -5.53 -7.73
N VAL A 174 -23.92 -4.46 -7.61
CA VAL A 174 -23.52 -3.24 -6.88
C VAL A 174 -23.16 -3.55 -5.42
N PHE A 175 -23.99 -4.32 -4.71
CA PHE A 175 -23.75 -4.60 -3.29
C PHE A 175 -22.60 -5.59 -3.05
N ILE A 176 -22.40 -6.57 -3.94
CA ILE A 176 -21.22 -7.45 -3.89
C ILE A 176 -19.95 -6.61 -4.03
N GLU A 177 -19.90 -5.77 -5.08
CA GLU A 177 -18.75 -4.89 -5.31
C GLU A 177 -18.52 -3.90 -4.17
N ALA A 178 -19.59 -3.36 -3.57
CA ALA A 178 -19.49 -2.45 -2.44
C ALA A 178 -18.91 -3.12 -1.19
N LEU A 179 -19.39 -4.31 -0.82
CA LEU A 179 -18.91 -5.01 0.38
C LEU A 179 -17.46 -5.47 0.22
N CYS A 180 -17.12 -6.08 -0.92
CA CYS A 180 -15.76 -6.51 -1.23
C CYS A 180 -14.77 -5.33 -1.26
N THR A 181 -15.19 -4.19 -1.82
CA THR A 181 -14.35 -2.98 -1.83
C THR A 181 -14.23 -2.36 -0.44
N ALA A 182 -15.29 -2.39 0.38
CA ALA A 182 -15.26 -1.89 1.75
C ALA A 182 -14.27 -2.67 2.60
N GLU A 183 -14.24 -4.00 2.49
CA GLU A 183 -13.26 -4.87 3.16
C GLU A 183 -11.83 -4.47 2.80
N LEU A 184 -11.54 -4.37 1.50
CA LEU A 184 -10.22 -3.99 0.98
C LEU A 184 -9.77 -2.62 1.52
N ILE A 185 -10.64 -1.62 1.43
CA ILE A 185 -10.33 -0.25 1.87
C ILE A 185 -10.16 -0.18 3.39
N PHE A 186 -10.99 -0.89 4.15
CA PHE A 186 -10.85 -0.93 5.59
C PHE A 186 -9.54 -1.59 6.02
N ALA A 187 -9.11 -2.66 5.35
CA ALA A 187 -7.79 -3.25 5.56
C ALA A 187 -6.67 -2.25 5.27
N ILE A 188 -6.77 -1.46 4.19
CA ILE A 188 -5.80 -0.39 3.87
C ILE A 188 -5.76 0.68 4.98
N PHE A 189 -6.91 1.08 5.50
CA PHE A 189 -6.96 2.06 6.58
C PHE A 189 -6.26 1.56 7.84
N MET A 190 -6.61 0.36 8.31
CA MET A 190 -6.08 -0.18 9.56
C MET A 190 -4.62 -0.61 9.46
N LEU A 191 -4.16 -1.05 8.30
CA LEU A 191 -2.79 -1.57 8.14
C LEU A 191 -1.79 -0.53 7.63
N ALA A 192 -2.23 0.40 6.77
CA ALA A 192 -1.33 1.33 6.08
C ALA A 192 -1.56 2.80 6.44
N ALA A 193 -2.81 3.25 6.59
CA ALA A 193 -3.10 4.64 6.93
C ALA A 193 -2.81 4.90 8.41
N GLU A 194 -3.35 4.07 9.30
CA GLU A 194 -2.98 4.03 10.70
C GLU A 194 -1.52 3.59 10.84
N LYS A 195 -0.77 4.31 11.68
CA LYS A 195 0.65 4.03 11.91
C LYS A 195 0.79 3.23 13.19
N HIS A 196 1.31 2.02 13.05
CA HIS A 196 1.56 1.09 14.15
C HIS A 196 2.78 0.23 13.79
N ARG A 197 3.23 -0.62 14.72
CA ARG A 197 4.47 -1.41 14.55
C ARG A 197 4.49 -2.32 13.32
N ALA A 198 3.32 -2.74 12.85
CA ALA A 198 3.17 -3.65 11.71
C ALA A 198 2.89 -2.93 10.38
N THR A 199 2.91 -1.59 10.32
CA THR A 199 2.65 -0.86 9.06
C THR A 199 3.61 -1.24 7.93
N PHE A 200 4.83 -1.71 8.23
CA PHE A 200 5.77 -2.14 7.18
C PHE A 200 5.36 -3.45 6.47
N ILE A 201 4.52 -4.28 7.10
CA ILE A 201 3.95 -5.50 6.50
C ILE A 201 2.54 -5.29 5.94
N ALA A 202 2.02 -4.06 5.97
CA ALA A 202 0.71 -3.72 5.41
C ALA A 202 0.45 -4.27 4.00
N PRO A 203 1.42 -4.29 3.07
CA PRO A 203 1.18 -4.83 1.74
C PRO A 203 0.77 -6.31 1.72
N ILE A 204 1.24 -7.15 2.67
CA ILE A 204 0.76 -8.54 2.82
C ILE A 204 -0.73 -8.55 3.13
N GLY A 205 -1.17 -7.83 4.17
CA GLY A 205 -2.56 -7.85 4.59
C GLY A 205 -3.50 -7.26 3.53
N ILE A 206 -3.05 -6.21 2.82
CA ILE A 206 -3.81 -5.62 1.71
C ILE A 206 -3.99 -6.61 0.55
N GLY A 207 -2.95 -7.34 0.18
CA GLY A 207 -3.04 -8.38 -0.86
C GLY A 207 -3.93 -9.55 -0.45
N LEU A 208 -3.88 -9.96 0.83
CA LEU A 208 -4.76 -11.01 1.37
C LEU A 208 -6.23 -10.56 1.44
N ALA A 209 -6.49 -9.28 1.74
CA ALA A 209 -7.84 -8.72 1.67
C ALA A 209 -8.40 -8.75 0.24
N LEU A 210 -7.59 -8.36 -0.76
CA LEU A 210 -8.01 -8.51 -2.16
C LEU A 210 -8.22 -9.98 -2.54
N PHE A 211 -7.35 -10.89 -2.10
CA PHE A 211 -7.50 -12.33 -2.35
C PHE A 211 -8.86 -12.88 -1.85
N ILE A 212 -9.23 -12.59 -0.60
CA ILE A 212 -10.51 -13.02 -0.03
C ILE A 212 -11.69 -12.39 -0.75
N ALA A 213 -11.59 -11.10 -1.07
CA ALA A 213 -12.66 -10.40 -1.74
C ALA A 213 -12.87 -10.89 -3.19
N GLU A 214 -11.80 -11.27 -3.90
CA GLU A 214 -11.87 -11.93 -5.22
C GLU A 214 -12.48 -13.33 -5.11
N LEU A 215 -12.12 -14.13 -4.09
CA LEU A 215 -12.76 -15.44 -3.86
C LEU A 215 -14.29 -15.32 -3.75
N ALA A 216 -14.77 -14.24 -3.14
CA ALA A 216 -16.20 -13.96 -3.01
C ALA A 216 -16.84 -13.38 -4.28
N ALA A 217 -16.13 -12.53 -5.02
CA ALA A 217 -16.72 -11.70 -6.08
C ALA A 217 -16.51 -12.22 -7.51
N VAL A 218 -15.39 -12.89 -7.83
CA VAL A 218 -15.01 -13.28 -9.20
C VAL A 218 -16.15 -14.02 -9.90
N PHE A 219 -16.76 -15.00 -9.23
CA PHE A 219 -17.82 -15.79 -9.82
C PHE A 219 -19.08 -14.98 -10.15
N PHE A 220 -19.41 -13.94 -9.37
CA PHE A 220 -20.69 -13.24 -9.53
C PHE A 220 -20.59 -11.99 -10.40
N THR A 221 -19.50 -11.23 -10.26
CA THR A 221 -19.34 -9.91 -10.90
C THR A 221 -18.08 -9.81 -11.75
N GLY A 222 -17.23 -10.85 -11.73
CA GLY A 222 -15.89 -10.83 -12.30
C GLY A 222 -14.84 -10.23 -11.36
N GLY A 223 -15.22 -9.83 -10.14
CA GLY A 223 -14.30 -9.30 -9.13
C GLY A 223 -13.68 -7.97 -9.57
N SER A 224 -14.46 -6.89 -9.56
CA SER A 224 -13.95 -5.57 -9.93
C SER A 224 -13.13 -4.95 -8.82
N LEU A 225 -13.82 -4.53 -7.75
CA LEU A 225 -13.33 -3.78 -6.60
C LEU A 225 -12.60 -2.46 -6.92
N ASN A 226 -12.39 -2.18 -8.20
CA ASN A 226 -11.44 -1.23 -8.70
C ASN A 226 -11.94 -0.73 -10.07
N PRO A 227 -12.40 0.53 -10.15
CA PRO A 227 -12.91 1.09 -11.39
C PRO A 227 -11.89 1.03 -12.55
N ALA A 228 -10.60 1.22 -12.29
CA ALA A 228 -9.57 1.16 -13.34
C ALA A 228 -9.41 -0.28 -13.87
N ARG A 229 -9.45 -1.28 -12.99
CA ARG A 229 -9.37 -2.72 -13.34
C ARG A 229 -10.52 -3.15 -14.26
N SER A 230 -11.72 -2.62 -14.07
CA SER A 230 -12.87 -2.90 -14.95
C SER A 230 -12.83 -2.08 -16.23
N PHE A 231 -12.42 -0.82 -16.15
CA PHE A 231 -12.42 0.09 -17.28
C PHE A 231 -11.37 -0.26 -18.35
N GLY A 232 -10.14 -0.62 -17.93
CA GLY A 232 -9.02 -0.89 -18.85
C GLY A 232 -9.34 -1.93 -19.95
N PRO A 233 -9.76 -3.15 -19.59
CA PRO A 233 -10.14 -4.18 -20.57
C PRO A 233 -11.31 -3.78 -21.48
N ASP A 234 -12.30 -3.05 -20.95
CA ASP A 234 -13.47 -2.61 -21.73
C ASP A 234 -13.09 -1.55 -22.78
N VAL A 235 -12.14 -0.66 -22.45
CA VAL A 235 -11.56 0.30 -23.41
C VAL A 235 -10.81 -0.42 -24.52
N VAL A 236 -9.90 -1.34 -24.17
CA VAL A 236 -9.06 -2.06 -25.14
C VAL A 236 -9.91 -2.88 -26.11
N LEU A 237 -11.01 -3.46 -25.62
CA LEU A 237 -11.94 -4.24 -26.43
C LEU A 237 -13.02 -3.39 -27.12
N GLY A 238 -13.10 -2.09 -26.84
CA GLY A 238 -14.16 -1.22 -27.34
C GLY A 238 -15.56 -1.69 -26.96
N ARG A 239 -15.70 -2.39 -25.82
CA ARG A 239 -16.95 -3.07 -25.43
C ARG A 239 -17.27 -2.83 -23.97
N PHE A 240 -18.37 -2.11 -23.74
CA PHE A 240 -18.95 -1.84 -22.43
C PHE A 240 -20.34 -2.46 -22.35
N ASP A 241 -20.61 -3.18 -21.27
CA ASP A 241 -21.97 -3.63 -20.98
C ASP A 241 -22.79 -2.46 -20.43
N GLY A 242 -24.11 -2.41 -20.69
CA GLY A 242 -24.96 -1.28 -20.28
C GLY A 242 -25.01 -1.04 -18.75
N TYR A 243 -24.57 -2.03 -17.96
CA TYR A 243 -24.45 -1.96 -16.51
C TYR A 243 -23.01 -1.67 -16.02
N HIS A 244 -22.05 -1.34 -16.89
CA HIS A 244 -20.65 -1.11 -16.49
C HIS A 244 -20.49 -0.12 -15.32
N TRP A 245 -21.43 0.83 -15.17
CA TRP A 245 -21.46 1.79 -14.07
C TRP A 245 -21.42 1.16 -12.67
N ILE A 246 -21.85 -0.11 -12.51
CA ILE A 246 -21.77 -0.79 -11.20
C ILE A 246 -20.33 -0.94 -10.70
N TYR A 247 -19.37 -1.03 -11.63
CA TYR A 247 -17.94 -1.14 -11.31
C TYR A 247 -17.30 0.20 -10.93
N TRP A 248 -18.08 1.28 -10.98
CA TRP A 248 -17.74 2.58 -10.42
C TRP A 248 -18.51 2.82 -9.12
N ILE A 249 -19.84 2.69 -9.17
CA ILE A 249 -20.72 2.98 -8.04
C ILE A 249 -20.55 1.98 -6.90
N GLY A 250 -20.42 0.68 -7.19
CA GLY A 250 -20.18 -0.35 -6.17
C GLY A 250 -18.91 -0.05 -5.37
N PRO A 251 -17.73 0.04 -6.02
CA PRO A 251 -16.49 0.37 -5.32
C PRO A 251 -16.51 1.72 -4.57
N LEU A 252 -17.14 2.75 -5.13
CA LEU A 252 -17.28 4.05 -4.44
C LEU A 252 -18.22 3.97 -3.22
N LEU A 253 -19.30 3.19 -3.30
CA LEU A 253 -20.16 2.91 -2.15
C LEU A 253 -19.37 2.15 -1.07
N GLY A 254 -18.55 1.18 -1.45
CA GLY A 254 -17.63 0.48 -0.55
C GLY A 254 -16.65 1.41 0.15
N ALA A 255 -16.07 2.37 -0.60
CA ALA A 255 -15.22 3.42 -0.03
C ALA A 255 -15.96 4.24 1.03
N ILE A 256 -17.20 4.66 0.77
CA ILE A 256 -18.01 5.40 1.74
C ILE A 256 -18.28 4.56 3.00
N ILE A 257 -18.66 3.29 2.85
CA ILE A 257 -18.92 2.37 3.96
C ILE A 257 -17.66 2.24 4.85
N ALA A 258 -16.50 1.97 4.25
CA ALA A 258 -15.25 1.85 4.99
C ALA A 258 -14.86 3.16 5.70
N VAL A 259 -15.06 4.31 5.06
CA VAL A 259 -14.80 5.64 5.66
C VAL A 259 -15.70 5.91 6.86
N LEU A 260 -17.01 5.62 6.74
CA LEU A 260 -17.96 5.81 7.83
C LEU A 260 -17.61 4.93 9.03
N PHE A 261 -17.32 3.65 8.79
CA PHE A 261 -16.93 2.73 9.85
C PHE A 261 -15.60 3.13 10.51
N TYR A 262 -14.58 3.45 9.70
CA TYR A 262 -13.29 3.92 10.20
C TYR A 262 -13.41 5.19 11.05
N ARG A 263 -14.17 6.20 10.59
CA ARG A 263 -14.40 7.42 11.38
C ARG A 263 -15.15 7.13 12.68
N LEU A 264 -16.11 6.22 12.67
CA LEU A 264 -16.85 5.82 13.87
C LEU A 264 -15.91 5.17 14.89
N ILE A 265 -15.08 4.20 14.51
CA ILE A 265 -14.16 3.54 15.45
C ILE A 265 -13.06 4.49 15.97
N LYS A 266 -12.63 5.47 15.15
CA LYS A 266 -11.71 6.53 15.61
C LYS A 266 -12.39 7.47 16.60
N LEU A 267 -13.65 7.83 16.37
CA LEU A 267 -14.45 8.63 17.31
C LEU A 267 -14.66 7.90 18.64
N LEU A 268 -14.76 6.57 18.61
CA LEU A 268 -14.88 5.71 19.78
C LEU A 268 -13.55 5.32 20.42
N GLU A 269 -12.43 5.87 19.94
CA GLU A 269 -11.07 5.61 20.48
C GLU A 269 -10.78 4.09 20.57
N TYR A 270 -10.91 3.38 19.44
CA TYR A 270 -10.79 1.93 19.37
C TYR A 270 -9.53 1.34 20.03
N GLU A 271 -8.45 2.12 20.11
CA GLU A 271 -7.18 1.75 20.75
C GLU A 271 -7.36 1.44 22.24
N THR A 272 -8.38 2.03 22.88
CA THR A 272 -8.73 1.81 24.29
C THR A 272 -9.52 0.52 24.53
N ALA A 273 -10.15 -0.03 23.49
CA ALA A 273 -10.95 -1.24 23.61
C ALA A 273 -10.09 -2.50 23.80
N ASN A 274 -8.84 -2.48 23.32
CA ASN A 274 -7.85 -3.53 23.56
C ASN A 274 -6.45 -2.90 23.78
N PRO A 275 -6.20 -2.35 24.98
CA PRO A 275 -4.95 -1.65 25.27
C PRO A 275 -3.72 -2.53 25.07
N GLY A 276 -2.67 -1.96 24.49
CA GLY A 276 -1.39 -2.66 24.27
C GLY A 276 -1.38 -3.65 23.09
N ALA A 277 -2.46 -3.76 22.31
CA ALA A 277 -2.48 -4.58 21.10
C ALA A 277 -1.37 -4.20 20.10
N ASP A 278 -1.04 -2.91 20.05
CA ASP A 278 0.02 -2.32 19.22
C ASP A 278 1.31 -1.99 19.98
N ASP A 279 1.42 -2.36 21.27
CA ASP A 279 2.59 -2.09 22.11
C ASP A 279 3.86 -2.74 21.51
N ASP A 280 4.96 -1.99 21.49
CA ASP A 280 6.27 -2.43 21.01
C ASP A 280 7.22 -2.78 22.16
N GLY A 281 6.74 -2.70 23.41
CA GLY A 281 7.51 -2.97 24.63
C GLY A 281 8.72 -2.05 24.76
N ARG A 282 8.84 -0.99 23.94
CA ARG A 282 9.97 -0.07 24.02
C ARG A 282 9.78 0.91 25.14
N GLU A 283 8.57 1.39 25.42
CA GLU A 283 8.32 2.26 26.59
C GLU A 283 8.71 1.54 27.89
N THR A 284 8.27 0.30 28.10
CA THR A 284 8.71 -0.55 29.21
C THR A 284 10.23 -0.76 29.22
N ARG A 285 10.85 -0.99 28.06
CA ARG A 285 12.31 -1.17 27.95
C ARG A 285 13.12 0.13 28.06
N TYR A 286 12.50 1.29 27.89
CA TYR A 286 13.10 2.59 28.18
C TYR A 286 13.01 2.86 29.68
N ASP A 287 11.84 2.66 30.29
CA ASP A 287 11.65 2.80 31.74
C ASP A 287 12.53 1.83 32.54
N ASP A 288 12.62 0.56 32.12
CA ASP A 288 13.51 -0.43 32.75
C ASP A 288 14.98 -0.02 32.63
N ARG A 289 15.40 0.54 31.48
CA ARG A 289 16.78 1.02 31.31
C ARG A 289 17.09 2.26 32.15
N TYR A 290 16.14 3.19 32.28
CA TYR A 290 16.29 4.33 33.17
C TYR A 290 16.31 3.89 34.64
N ALA A 291 15.45 2.96 35.03
CA ALA A 291 15.44 2.38 36.38
C ALA A 291 16.74 1.61 36.69
N GLU A 292 17.29 0.87 35.73
CA GLU A 292 18.60 0.21 35.86
C GLU A 292 19.76 1.21 35.91
N GLU A 293 19.73 2.30 35.14
CA GLU A 293 20.72 3.38 35.19
C GLU A 293 20.68 4.16 36.51
N GLU A 294 19.48 4.45 37.05
CA GLU A 294 19.33 5.06 38.38
C GLU A 294 19.80 4.12 39.49
N ALA A 295 19.42 2.83 39.44
CA ALA A 295 19.87 1.84 40.41
C ALA A 295 21.39 1.58 40.33
N GLY A 296 21.96 1.61 39.12
CA GLY A 296 23.40 1.49 38.86
C GLY A 296 24.19 2.73 39.31
N GLY A 297 23.63 3.93 39.09
CA GLY A 297 24.16 5.20 39.55
C GLY A 297 24.19 5.29 41.07
N SER A 298 23.12 4.85 41.74
CA SER A 298 23.02 4.79 43.21
C SER A 298 24.03 3.81 43.83
N ARG A 299 24.27 2.64 43.19
CA ARG A 299 25.31 1.68 43.62
C ARG A 299 26.75 2.21 43.43
N ARG A 300 27.00 3.05 42.41
CA ARG A 300 28.30 3.72 42.22
C ARG A 300 28.53 4.85 43.22
N ALA A 301 27.50 5.65 43.52
CA ALA A 301 27.57 6.71 44.53
C ALA A 301 27.82 6.15 45.94
N GLY A 302 27.17 5.03 46.31
CA GLY A 302 27.39 4.36 47.59
C GLY A 302 28.81 3.79 47.78
N LYS A 303 29.45 3.31 46.70
CA LYS A 303 30.86 2.87 46.75
C LYS A 303 31.85 4.03 46.82
N SER A 304 31.54 5.18 46.20
CA SER A 304 32.35 6.40 46.28
C SER A 304 32.33 7.01 47.69
N TYR A 305 31.16 7.01 48.35
CA TYR A 305 31.02 7.47 49.74
C TYR A 305 31.71 6.54 50.75
N ALA A 306 31.64 5.22 50.54
CA ALA A 306 32.32 4.24 51.39
C ALA A 306 33.85 4.27 51.26
N HIS A 307 34.39 4.72 50.11
CA HIS A 307 35.83 4.92 49.93
C HIS A 307 36.33 6.23 50.55
N ALA A 308 35.56 7.32 50.44
CA ALA A 308 35.93 8.63 51.01
C ALA A 308 35.95 8.62 52.55
N HIS A 309 35.02 7.92 53.21
CA HIS A 309 35.02 7.82 54.68
C HIS A 309 36.02 6.82 55.28
N ARG A 310 36.68 5.99 54.44
CA ARG A 310 37.75 5.10 54.92
C ARG A 310 39.11 5.78 54.98
N GLU A 311 39.30 6.89 54.27
CA GLU A 311 40.56 7.65 54.28
C GLU A 311 40.61 8.72 55.39
N GLU A 312 39.47 9.25 55.86
CA GLU A 312 39.45 10.22 56.97
C GLU A 312 39.65 9.59 58.37
N SER A 313 39.47 8.28 58.53
CA SER A 313 39.67 7.61 59.83
C SER A 313 41.13 7.20 60.12
N CYS A 314 42.09 7.50 59.23
CA CYS A 314 43.48 7.03 59.34
C CYS A 314 44.53 8.14 59.62
N SER A 315 44.13 9.40 59.84
CA SER A 315 45.09 10.53 60.02
C SER A 315 45.06 11.22 61.38
N LEU A 316 44.50 10.59 62.42
CA LEU A 316 44.44 11.15 63.78
C LEU A 316 44.98 10.13 64.78
N LEU A 317 46.30 9.92 64.80
CA LEU A 317 47.09 9.39 65.91
C LEU A 317 48.55 9.37 65.47
N ILE A 318 49.31 10.41 65.82
CA ILE A 318 50.73 10.44 66.22
C ILE A 318 51.06 11.94 66.42
N GLY A 319 51.05 12.38 67.67
CA GLY A 319 51.64 13.66 68.08
C GLY A 319 53.16 13.52 68.31
N PRO A 320 53.88 14.64 68.46
CA PRO A 320 55.27 14.65 68.89
C PRO A 320 55.43 14.27 70.37
#